data_AF-A0A6P8K3V1-F1
#
_entry.id   AF-A0A6P8K3V1-F1
#
_cell.length_a   1.000
_cell.length_b   1.000
_cell.length_c   1.000
_cell.angle_alpha   90.00
_cell.angle_beta   90.00
_cell.angle_gamma   90.00
#
_symmetry.space_group_name_H-M   'P 1'
#
loop_
_entity.id
_entity.type
_entity.pdbx_description
1 polymer ?
#
loop_
_entity_poly.entity_id
_entity_poly.type
_entity_poly.pdbx_seq_one_letter_code
_entity_poly.pdbx_strand_id
1 'polypeptide(L)'
;MKHWKRRSSAVFAIVLQVLVLLLPDPAVAMTMEQFLTSLDMIRSGCAPKFKLKTEDLDRLRVGDFNFPPSQDLMCYTKCVSLMAGTVNKKGEFNAPKALAQLPHLVPPEMMEMSRKSVEACRDTHKQFKESCERVYQTAKCFSENADGQFMWP
;
A
#
# COMPACT_ATOMS: atom_id res chain seq x y z
N MET A 1 -26.18 1.68 50.28
CA MET A 1 -25.96 0.86 49.05
C MET A 1 -26.30 1.58 47.73
N LYS A 2 -27.33 2.45 47.65
CA LYS A 2 -27.68 3.19 46.41
C LYS A 2 -26.58 4.13 45.87
N HIS A 3 -25.80 4.77 46.75
CA HIS A 3 -24.73 5.72 46.35
C HIS A 3 -23.53 5.05 45.65
N TRP A 4 -23.20 3.80 45.97
CA TRP A 4 -22.08 3.07 45.35
C TRP A 4 -22.38 2.71 43.89
N LYS A 5 -23.62 2.24 43.63
CA LYS A 5 -24.09 1.87 42.28
C LYS A 5 -24.10 3.07 41.32
N ARG A 6 -24.46 4.26 41.82
CA ARG A 6 -24.50 5.51 41.03
C ARG A 6 -23.10 6.05 40.70
N ARG A 7 -22.13 5.94 41.61
CA ARG A 7 -20.72 6.32 41.36
C ARG A 7 -20.06 5.37 40.36
N SER A 8 -20.32 4.06 40.47
CA SER A 8 -19.80 3.06 39.52
C SER A 8 -20.33 3.28 38.10
N SER A 9 -21.63 3.58 37.95
CA SER A 9 -22.24 3.87 36.64
C SER A 9 -21.66 5.12 35.96
N ALA A 10 -21.31 6.15 36.73
CA ALA A 10 -20.69 7.37 36.19
C ALA A 10 -19.25 7.11 35.72
N VAL A 11 -18.48 6.31 36.46
CA VAL A 11 -17.11 5.93 36.07
C VAL A 11 -17.13 5.08 34.80
N PHE A 12 -18.04 4.11 34.69
CA PHE A 12 -18.20 3.32 33.46
C PHE A 12 -18.59 4.20 32.26
N ALA A 13 -19.49 5.16 32.44
CA ALA A 13 -19.86 6.08 31.38
C ALA A 13 -18.68 6.96 30.92
N ILE A 14 -17.88 7.48 31.86
CA ILE A 14 -16.68 8.27 31.55
C ILE A 14 -15.62 7.42 30.83
N VAL A 15 -15.37 6.19 31.29
CA VAL A 15 -14.43 5.27 30.63
C VAL A 15 -14.91 4.94 29.21
N LEU A 16 -16.21 4.71 29.00
CA LEU A 16 -16.76 4.46 27.67
C LEU A 16 -16.63 5.70 26.76
N GLN A 17 -16.89 6.90 27.28
CA GLN A 17 -16.73 8.16 26.55
C GLN A 17 -15.27 8.43 26.16
N VAL A 18 -14.33 8.19 27.08
CA VAL A 18 -12.90 8.31 26.79
C VAL A 18 -12.48 7.26 25.76
N LEU A 19 -12.98 6.02 25.86
CA LEU A 19 -12.67 4.97 24.88
C LEU A 19 -13.19 5.32 23.48
N VAL A 20 -14.38 5.93 23.37
CA VAL A 20 -14.95 6.43 22.11
C VAL A 20 -14.15 7.62 21.55
N LEU A 21 -13.64 8.51 22.41
CA LEU A 21 -12.75 9.62 22.02
C LEU A 21 -11.35 9.17 21.59
N LEU A 22 -10.91 7.99 22.03
CA LEU A 22 -9.66 7.35 21.63
C LEU A 22 -9.81 6.49 20.37
N LEU A 23 -11.03 6.29 19.87
CA LEU A 23 -11.22 5.65 18.58
C LEU A 23 -10.70 6.62 17.50
N PRO A 24 -9.78 6.19 16.63
CA PRO A 24 -9.37 7.02 15.51
C PRO A 24 -10.60 7.38 14.67
N ASP A 25 -10.71 8.66 14.33
CA ASP A 25 -11.82 9.19 13.55
C ASP A 25 -11.88 8.40 12.21
N PRO A 26 -13.00 7.75 11.88
CA PRO A 26 -13.11 6.88 10.70
C PRO A 26 -12.93 7.63 9.37
N ALA A 27 -12.78 8.96 9.41
CA ALA A 27 -12.60 9.83 8.25
C ALA A 27 -11.15 10.30 8.00
N VAL A 28 -10.15 9.87 8.78
CA VAL A 28 -8.76 10.31 8.52
C VAL A 28 -8.15 9.49 7.39
N ALA A 29 -8.31 9.98 6.17
CA ALA A 29 -7.48 9.54 5.06
C ALA A 29 -6.01 9.87 5.36
N MET A 30 -5.08 9.02 4.91
CA MET A 30 -3.66 9.26 5.16
C MET A 30 -3.21 10.59 4.54
N THR A 31 -2.37 11.34 5.26
CA THR A 31 -1.76 12.56 4.72
C THR A 31 -0.64 12.21 3.75
N MET A 32 -0.24 13.17 2.90
CA MET A 32 0.91 12.98 2.02
C MET A 32 2.21 12.67 2.80
N GLU A 33 2.41 13.28 3.97
CA GLU A 33 3.57 13.00 4.84
C GLU A 33 3.57 11.56 5.36
N GLN A 34 2.39 11.08 5.79
CA GLN A 34 2.22 9.69 6.23
C GLN A 34 2.45 8.71 5.08
N PHE A 35 1.94 9.03 3.88
CA PHE A 35 2.19 8.25 2.67
C PHE A 35 3.68 8.14 2.37
N LEU A 36 4.42 9.26 2.29
CA LEU A 36 5.85 9.28 2.01
C LEU A 36 6.64 8.48 3.05
N THR A 37 6.30 8.62 4.33
CA THR A 37 6.89 7.82 5.41
C THR A 37 6.57 6.32 5.27
N SER A 38 5.36 5.99 4.82
CA SER A 38 4.94 4.59 4.62
C SER A 38 5.77 3.88 3.54
N LEU A 39 6.23 4.59 2.51
CA LEU A 39 7.10 4.03 1.47
C LEU A 39 8.40 3.47 2.06
N ASP A 40 9.02 4.21 2.98
CA ASP A 40 10.24 3.78 3.67
C ASP A 40 10.00 2.60 4.61
N MET A 41 8.88 2.62 5.34
CA MET A 41 8.50 1.50 6.21
C MET A 41 8.27 0.22 5.39
N ILE A 42 7.53 0.30 4.29
CA ILE A 42 7.26 -0.85 3.41
C ILE A 42 8.58 -1.36 2.78
N ARG A 43 9.46 -0.45 2.32
CA ARG A 43 10.80 -0.81 1.83
C ARG A 43 11.57 -1.59 2.88
N SER A 44 11.63 -1.09 4.11
CA SER A 44 12.37 -1.74 5.20
C SER A 44 11.84 -3.15 5.51
N GLY A 45 10.54 -3.40 5.33
CA GLY A 45 9.93 -4.71 5.52
C GLY A 45 10.23 -5.73 4.41
N CYS A 46 10.60 -5.28 3.22
CA CYS A 46 10.81 -6.14 2.05
C CYS A 46 12.26 -6.21 1.56
N ALA A 47 12.98 -5.08 1.50
CA ALA A 47 14.31 -5.01 0.92
C ALA A 47 15.33 -5.98 1.55
N PRO A 48 15.37 -6.19 2.89
CA PRO A 48 16.32 -7.12 3.51
C PRO A 48 16.17 -8.60 3.11
N LYS A 49 15.09 -8.96 2.42
CA LYS A 49 14.82 -10.34 1.97
C LYS A 49 15.53 -10.68 0.65
N PHE A 50 16.15 -9.70 0.00
CA PHE A 50 16.68 -9.81 -1.37
C PHE A 50 18.04 -9.12 -1.48
N LYS A 51 18.83 -9.47 -2.50
CA LYS A 51 20.10 -8.82 -2.83
C LYS A 51 19.84 -7.67 -3.81
N LEU A 52 19.49 -6.52 -3.26
CA LEU A 52 19.10 -5.33 -4.03
C LEU A 52 20.24 -4.32 -4.08
N LYS A 53 20.29 -3.57 -5.19
CA LYS A 53 21.11 -2.38 -5.27
C LYS A 53 20.30 -1.16 -4.87
N THR A 54 20.88 -0.27 -4.09
CA THR A 54 20.24 0.99 -3.68
C THR A 54 19.82 1.83 -4.88
N GLU A 55 20.66 1.89 -5.92
CA GLU A 55 20.37 2.63 -7.17
C GLU A 55 19.11 2.13 -7.89
N ASP A 56 18.79 0.84 -7.81
CA ASP A 56 17.59 0.27 -8.43
C ASP A 56 16.35 0.66 -7.62
N LEU A 57 16.44 0.57 -6.29
CA LEU A 57 15.35 0.96 -5.38
C LEU A 57 15.02 2.44 -5.47
N ASP A 58 16.02 3.29 -5.61
CA ASP A 58 15.84 4.74 -5.71
C ASP A 58 15.23 5.14 -7.06
N ARG A 59 15.51 4.39 -8.13
CA ARG A 59 14.80 4.54 -9.42
C ARG A 59 13.33 4.14 -9.32
N LEU A 60 13.04 2.98 -8.72
CA LEU A 60 11.64 2.58 -8.48
C LEU A 60 10.88 3.62 -7.64
N ARG A 61 11.55 4.22 -6.63
CA ARG A 61 10.94 5.24 -5.74
C ARG A 61 10.34 6.41 -6.50
N VAL A 62 10.98 6.83 -7.58
CA VAL A 62 10.53 7.95 -8.40
C VAL A 62 9.75 7.51 -9.65
N GLY A 63 9.38 6.23 -9.71
CA GLY A 63 8.58 5.66 -10.79
C GLY A 63 9.37 5.36 -12.06
N ASP A 64 10.70 5.38 -12.02
CA ASP A 64 11.52 4.97 -13.15
C ASP A 64 11.69 3.44 -13.16
N PHE A 65 11.03 2.78 -14.12
CA PHE A 65 11.15 1.34 -14.41
C PHE A 65 11.86 1.09 -15.76
N ASN A 66 12.60 2.09 -16.29
CA ASN A 66 13.27 2.03 -17.59
C ASN A 66 14.69 1.47 -17.50
N PHE A 67 14.82 0.33 -16.84
CA PHE A 67 16.08 -0.39 -16.75
C PHE A 67 15.85 -1.89 -16.63
N PRO A 68 16.83 -2.74 -17.00
CA PRO A 68 16.70 -4.18 -16.83
C PRO A 68 16.65 -4.57 -15.33
N PRO A 69 15.55 -5.16 -14.83
CA PRO A 69 15.47 -5.57 -13.44
C PRO A 69 16.27 -6.85 -13.19
N SER A 70 16.80 -7.02 -11.98
CA SER A 70 17.23 -8.33 -11.49
C SER A 70 16.04 -9.16 -11.02
N GLN A 71 16.20 -10.48 -10.94
CA GLN A 71 15.16 -11.36 -10.37
C GLN A 71 14.77 -10.94 -8.95
N ASP A 72 15.76 -10.55 -8.14
CA ASP A 72 15.56 -10.09 -6.77
C ASP A 72 14.75 -8.79 -6.71
N LEU A 73 14.98 -7.86 -7.63
CA LEU A 73 14.20 -6.62 -7.72
C LEU A 73 12.74 -6.87 -8.12
N MET A 74 12.51 -7.82 -9.03
CA MET A 74 11.14 -8.21 -9.38
C MET A 74 10.44 -8.89 -8.19
N CYS A 75 11.14 -9.73 -7.44
CA CYS A 75 10.56 -10.36 -6.26
C CYS A 75 10.37 -9.38 -5.09
N TYR A 76 11.14 -8.30 -5.06
CA TYR A 76 10.90 -7.17 -4.16
C TYR A 76 9.56 -6.49 -4.44
N THR A 77 9.22 -6.18 -5.70
CA THR A 77 7.91 -5.59 -6.02
C THR A 77 6.75 -6.53 -5.67
N LYS A 78 6.96 -7.84 -5.81
CA LYS A 78 6.03 -8.86 -5.32
C LYS A 78 5.87 -8.84 -3.80
N CYS A 79 6.95 -8.72 -3.03
CA CYS A 79 6.87 -8.61 -1.57
C CYS A 79 6.03 -7.41 -1.14
N VAL A 80 6.29 -6.25 -1.75
CA VAL A 80 5.55 -5.00 -1.49
C VAL A 80 4.07 -5.17 -1.82
N SER A 81 3.75 -5.74 -2.99
CA SER A 81 2.36 -5.92 -3.43
C SER A 81 1.60 -6.96 -2.59
N LEU A 82 2.30 -7.96 -2.04
CA LEU A 82 1.72 -8.91 -1.08
C LEU A 82 1.40 -8.21 0.25
N MET A 83 2.29 -7.32 0.72
CA MET A 83 2.05 -6.52 1.92
C MET A 83 0.84 -5.60 1.76
N ALA A 84 0.69 -5.01 0.57
CA ALA A 84 -0.48 -4.19 0.20
C ALA A 84 -1.76 -5.01 -0.05
N GLY A 85 -1.69 -6.35 -0.09
CA GLY A 85 -2.85 -7.21 -0.33
C GLY A 85 -3.43 -7.13 -1.75
N THR A 86 -2.67 -6.62 -2.71
CA THR A 86 -3.15 -6.37 -4.09
C THR A 86 -2.88 -7.53 -5.05
N VAL A 87 -1.99 -8.45 -4.68
CA VAL A 87 -1.63 -9.65 -5.45
C VAL A 87 -1.70 -10.91 -4.59
N ASN A 88 -1.78 -12.08 -5.22
CA ASN A 88 -1.59 -13.36 -4.53
C ASN A 88 -0.15 -13.90 -4.66
N LYS A 89 0.15 -15.04 -4.02
CA LYS A 89 1.49 -15.67 -4.08
C LYS A 89 1.95 -16.07 -5.48
N LYS A 90 1.01 -16.25 -6.43
CA LYS A 90 1.29 -16.53 -7.85
C LYS A 90 1.50 -15.26 -8.68
N GLY A 91 1.50 -14.08 -8.05
CA GLY A 91 1.66 -12.79 -8.72
C GLY A 91 0.43 -12.35 -9.52
N GLU A 92 -0.74 -12.97 -9.29
CA GLU A 92 -1.97 -12.55 -9.96
C GLU A 92 -2.51 -11.29 -9.27
N PHE A 93 -2.63 -10.23 -10.05
CA PHE A 93 -3.15 -8.95 -9.59
C PHE A 93 -4.67 -8.99 -9.46
N ASN A 94 -5.19 -8.45 -8.37
CA ASN A 94 -6.63 -8.42 -8.10
C ASN A 94 -7.10 -6.97 -8.09
N ALA A 95 -7.50 -6.45 -9.25
CA ALA A 95 -7.96 -5.07 -9.40
C ALA A 95 -9.11 -4.71 -8.43
N PRO A 96 -10.17 -5.53 -8.25
CA PRO A 96 -11.21 -5.22 -7.26
C PRO A 96 -10.68 -5.05 -5.84
N LYS A 97 -9.77 -5.92 -5.39
CA LYS A 97 -9.13 -5.78 -4.08
C LYS A 97 -8.22 -4.56 -4.02
N ALA A 98 -7.44 -4.30 -5.06
CA ALA A 98 -6.57 -3.13 -5.12
C ALA A 98 -7.36 -1.82 -5.02
N LEU A 99 -8.46 -1.69 -5.78
CA LEU A 99 -9.37 -0.54 -5.69
C LEU A 99 -9.95 -0.36 -4.28
N ALA A 100 -10.30 -1.46 -3.60
CA ALA A 100 -10.79 -1.42 -2.23
C ALA A 100 -9.69 -1.08 -1.21
N GLN A 101 -8.42 -1.34 -1.52
CA GLN A 101 -7.27 -1.01 -0.66
C GLN A 101 -6.74 0.41 -0.87
N LEU A 102 -6.99 1.06 -2.02
CA LEU A 102 -6.48 2.41 -2.30
C LEU A 102 -6.65 3.42 -1.15
N PRO A 103 -7.81 3.51 -0.46
CA PRO A 103 -7.97 4.43 0.67
C PRO A 103 -7.00 4.20 1.85
N HIS A 104 -6.38 3.02 1.91
CA HIS A 104 -5.39 2.63 2.92
C HIS A 104 -3.95 2.62 2.39
N LEU A 105 -3.74 2.88 1.09
CA LEU A 105 -2.43 2.80 0.45
C LEU A 105 -1.92 4.14 -0.06
N VAL A 106 -2.82 5.06 -0.41
CA VAL A 106 -2.47 6.35 -1.01
C VAL A 106 -3.28 7.48 -0.37
N PRO A 107 -2.76 8.72 -0.38
CA PRO A 107 -3.49 9.88 0.11
C PRO A 107 -4.57 10.31 -0.89
N PRO A 108 -5.57 11.11 -0.48
CA PRO A 108 -6.69 11.53 -1.33
C PRO A 108 -6.28 12.13 -2.68
N GLU A 109 -5.19 12.89 -2.71
CA GLU A 109 -4.66 13.58 -3.89
C GLU A 109 -4.17 12.61 -4.97
N MET A 110 -3.82 11.38 -4.61
CA MET A 110 -3.32 10.34 -5.52
C MET A 110 -4.38 9.30 -5.88
N MET A 111 -5.60 9.39 -5.32
CA MET A 111 -6.64 8.36 -5.49
C MET A 111 -7.06 8.17 -6.95
N GLU A 112 -7.27 9.26 -7.68
CA GLU A 112 -7.78 9.19 -9.06
C GLU A 112 -6.74 8.65 -10.04
N MET A 113 -5.51 9.16 -9.97
CA MET A 113 -4.37 8.61 -10.72
C MET A 113 -4.22 7.11 -10.44
N SER A 114 -4.23 6.73 -9.16
CA SER A 114 -4.07 5.33 -8.75
C SER A 114 -5.20 4.43 -9.26
N ARG A 115 -6.46 4.92 -9.23
CA ARG A 115 -7.61 4.21 -9.80
C ARG A 115 -7.43 3.96 -11.29
N LYS A 116 -7.08 5.00 -12.06
CA LYS A 116 -6.85 4.88 -13.51
C LYS A 116 -5.75 3.88 -13.83
N SER A 117 -4.61 3.95 -13.13
CA SER A 117 -3.51 2.98 -13.30
C SER A 117 -3.97 1.55 -12.98
N VAL A 118 -4.72 1.34 -11.89
CA VAL A 118 -5.28 0.02 -11.54
C VAL A 118 -6.19 -0.53 -12.64
N GLU A 119 -7.06 0.31 -13.20
CA GLU A 119 -7.97 -0.08 -14.26
C GLU A 119 -7.26 -0.36 -15.58
N ALA A 120 -6.28 0.47 -15.96
CA ALA A 120 -5.48 0.29 -17.18
C ALA A 120 -4.63 -0.99 -17.15
N CYS A 121 -4.08 -1.33 -15.98
CA CYS A 121 -3.09 -2.40 -15.84
C CYS A 121 -3.65 -3.69 -15.24
N ARG A 122 -4.97 -3.79 -15.06
CA ARG A 122 -5.66 -4.93 -14.41
C ARG A 122 -5.29 -6.30 -14.98
N ASP A 123 -4.96 -6.36 -16.28
CA ASP A 123 -4.75 -7.59 -17.01
C ASP A 123 -3.27 -7.81 -17.39
N THR A 124 -2.36 -6.90 -17.02
CA THR A 124 -0.92 -6.96 -17.36
C THR A 124 -0.29 -8.27 -16.91
N HIS A 125 -0.59 -8.71 -15.68
CA HIS A 125 -0.07 -9.95 -15.12
C HIS A 125 -0.40 -11.21 -15.96
N LYS A 126 -1.42 -11.18 -16.84
CA LYS A 126 -1.82 -12.35 -17.64
C LYS A 126 -0.84 -12.66 -18.76
N GLN A 127 -0.03 -11.69 -19.18
CA GLN A 127 0.97 -11.84 -20.24
C GLN A 127 2.22 -12.60 -19.76
N PHE A 128 2.39 -12.75 -18.44
CA PHE A 128 3.59 -13.30 -17.83
C PHE A 128 3.30 -14.59 -17.05
N LYS A 129 4.28 -15.50 -17.01
CA LYS A 129 4.15 -16.81 -16.34
C LYS A 129 4.76 -16.83 -14.94
N GLU A 130 5.91 -16.18 -14.77
CA GLU A 130 6.63 -16.14 -13.50
C GLU A 130 5.99 -15.11 -12.56
N SER A 131 5.89 -15.47 -11.28
CA SER A 131 5.16 -14.71 -10.27
C SER A 131 5.76 -13.34 -9.92
N CYS A 132 7.08 -13.19 -9.87
CA CYS A 132 7.73 -11.92 -9.60
C CYS A 132 7.67 -11.02 -10.84
N GLU A 133 7.93 -11.58 -12.03
CA GLU A 133 7.77 -10.91 -13.32
C GLU A 133 6.36 -10.31 -13.49
N ARG A 134 5.31 -11.11 -13.21
CA ARG A 134 3.92 -10.65 -13.24
C ARG A 134 3.70 -9.35 -12.48
N VAL A 135 4.25 -9.28 -11.26
CA VAL A 135 4.04 -8.13 -10.38
C VAL A 135 4.91 -6.96 -10.80
N TYR A 136 6.18 -7.20 -11.14
CA TYR A 136 7.07 -6.15 -11.64
C TYR A 136 6.49 -5.47 -12.88
N GLN A 137 5.99 -6.23 -13.84
CA GLN A 137 5.41 -5.69 -15.06
C GLN A 137 4.08 -4.97 -14.80
N THR A 138 3.30 -5.42 -13.84
CA THR A 138 2.09 -4.70 -13.40
C THR A 138 2.46 -3.35 -12.75
N ALA A 139 3.48 -3.32 -11.89
CA ALA A 139 3.98 -2.09 -11.27
C ALA A 139 4.58 -1.12 -12.30
N LYS A 140 5.34 -1.62 -13.27
CA LYS A 140 5.83 -0.86 -14.42
C LYS A 140 4.68 -0.27 -15.23
N CYS A 141 3.66 -1.06 -15.53
CA CYS A 141 2.48 -0.55 -16.22
C CYS A 141 1.80 0.58 -15.44
N PHE A 142 1.74 0.50 -14.10
CA PHE A 142 1.20 1.60 -13.29
C PHE A 142 1.99 2.89 -13.47
N SER A 143 3.32 2.82 -13.48
CA SER A 143 4.16 4.01 -13.67
C SER A 143 4.02 4.59 -15.08
N GLU A 144 3.86 3.75 -16.11
CA GLU A 144 3.63 4.18 -17.50
C GLU A 144 2.24 4.79 -17.73
N ASN A 145 1.24 4.42 -16.92
CA ASN A 145 -0.15 4.91 -17.03
C ASN A 145 -0.53 5.92 -15.93
N ALA A 146 0.44 6.37 -15.13
CA ALA A 146 0.22 7.42 -14.15
C ALA A 146 0.16 8.79 -14.85
N ASP A 147 -0.93 9.54 -14.64
CA ASP A 147 -1.08 10.92 -15.10
C ASP A 147 -0.44 11.95 -14.14
N GLY A 148 0.42 11.47 -13.23
CA GLY A 148 1.14 12.26 -12.23
C GLY A 148 2.39 11.53 -11.71
N GLN A 149 2.94 12.00 -10.59
CA GLN A 149 4.14 11.41 -10.00
C GLN A 149 3.82 10.06 -9.34
N PHE A 150 4.16 8.97 -10.03
CA PHE A 150 4.14 7.62 -9.46
C PHE A 150 5.31 7.41 -8.50
N MET A 151 5.07 6.74 -7.38
CA MET A 151 6.10 6.40 -6.40
C MET A 151 5.95 4.94 -5.97
N TRP A 152 7.08 4.24 -5.85
CA TRP A 152 7.14 2.88 -5.31
C TRP A 152 7.86 2.88 -3.95
N PRO A 153 7.46 2.04 -2.98
CA PRO A 153 8.23 1.82 -1.77
C PRO A 153 9.72 1.56 -2.05
#